data_AF-A0A562T3B4-F1
#
_entry.id   AF-A0A562T3B4-F1
#
_cell.length_a   1.000
_cell.length_b   1.000
_cell.length_c   1.000
_cell.angle_alpha   90.00
_cell.angle_beta   90.00
_cell.angle_gamma   90.00
#
_symmetry.space_group_name_H-M   'P 1'
#
loop_
_entity.id
_entity.type
_entity.pdbx_description
1 polymer ?
#
loop_
_entity_poly.entity_id
_entity_poly.type
_entity_poly.pdbx_seq_one_letter_code
_entity_poly.pdbx_strand_id
1 'polypeptide(L)'
;MQRHVTVKPLPFFYVGKQVTIDRINRYQTLKHNVLSNALGKPDTRSIWYSKEHFEKLLEEITFAGGDGIRIHFGMYEEGHAYEGQLCLLFTTTRERLVGDTVVHSNVVLENEPDYPERSALPREVILFPGEESTGWIRDFNLGSPCPPSCDDDTYE
;
A
#
# COMPACT_ATOMS: atom_id res chain seq x y z
N MET A 1 -10.40 -6.74 -44.32
CA MET A 1 -10.83 -6.12 -43.04
C MET A 1 -9.61 -5.50 -42.38
N GLN A 2 -9.53 -4.17 -42.29
CA GLN A 2 -8.47 -3.49 -41.54
C GLN A 2 -8.77 -3.64 -40.03
N ARG A 3 -7.84 -4.23 -39.28
CA ARG A 3 -7.90 -4.25 -37.81
C ARG A 3 -7.65 -2.83 -37.31
N HIS A 4 -8.69 -2.16 -36.84
CA HIS A 4 -8.53 -0.95 -36.03
C HIS A 4 -7.92 -1.35 -34.69
N VAL A 5 -6.66 -0.98 -34.48
CA VAL A 5 -6.00 -1.09 -33.18
C VAL A 5 -6.25 0.21 -32.43
N THR A 6 -7.15 0.17 -31.46
CA THR A 6 -7.35 1.31 -30.55
C THR A 6 -6.28 1.25 -29.47
N VAL A 7 -5.36 2.21 -29.47
CA VAL A 7 -4.31 2.31 -28.44
C VAL A 7 -4.85 3.09 -27.26
N LYS A 8 -4.83 2.49 -26.06
CA LYS A 8 -5.15 3.20 -24.82
C LYS A 8 -3.99 4.16 -24.49
N PRO A 9 -4.24 5.47 -24.28
CA PRO A 9 -3.18 6.40 -23.91
C PRO A 9 -2.62 6.06 -22.53
N LEU A 10 -1.37 6.49 -22.29
CA LEU A 10 -0.76 6.40 -20.96
C LEU A 10 -1.59 7.20 -19.95
N PRO A 11 -1.71 6.71 -18.70
CA PRO A 11 -2.41 7.45 -17.66
C PRO A 11 -1.69 8.77 -17.34
N PHE A 12 -2.43 9.78 -16.91
CA PHE A 12 -1.88 11.11 -16.59
C PHE A 12 -0.83 11.08 -15.46
N PHE A 13 -0.87 10.04 -14.62
CA PHE A 13 0.06 9.80 -13.52
C PHE A 13 1.25 8.90 -13.90
N TYR A 14 1.42 8.57 -15.19
CA TYR A 14 2.54 7.75 -15.63
C TYR A 14 3.88 8.44 -15.38
N VAL A 15 4.84 7.70 -14.80
CA VAL A 15 6.23 8.13 -14.61
C VAL A 15 7.14 7.25 -15.47
N GLY A 16 7.97 7.89 -16.31
CA GLY A 16 8.87 7.17 -17.23
C GLY A 16 9.99 6.39 -16.52
N LYS A 17 10.48 5.33 -17.18
CA LYS A 17 11.49 4.39 -16.66
C LYS A 17 12.69 5.08 -16.01
N GLN A 18 13.32 6.03 -16.70
CA GLN A 18 14.52 6.70 -16.17
C GLN A 18 14.27 7.45 -14.87
N VAL A 19 13.17 8.21 -14.80
CA VAL A 19 12.81 8.97 -13.59
C VAL A 19 12.51 8.04 -12.44
N THR A 20 11.88 6.89 -12.72
CA THR A 20 11.63 5.83 -11.71
C THR A 20 12.94 5.28 -11.17
N ILE A 21 13.88 4.87 -12.05
CA ILE A 21 15.18 4.33 -11.65
C ILE A 21 15.97 5.35 -10.83
N ASP A 22 16.05 6.61 -11.27
CA ASP A 22 16.79 7.66 -10.57
C ASP A 22 16.24 7.91 -9.16
N ARG A 23 14.91 7.86 -8.99
CA ARG A 23 14.25 8.02 -7.69
C ARG A 23 14.51 6.84 -6.76
N ILE A 24 14.43 5.61 -7.28
CA ILE A 24 14.72 4.38 -6.52
C ILE A 24 16.18 4.40 -6.05
N ASN A 25 17.13 4.64 -6.95
CA ASN A 25 18.55 4.69 -6.63
C ASN A 25 18.87 5.78 -5.60
N ARG A 26 18.24 6.94 -5.68
CA ARG A 26 18.41 8.02 -4.69
C ARG A 26 17.91 7.63 -3.30
N TYR A 27 16.78 6.95 -3.21
CA TYR A 27 16.29 6.45 -1.92
C TYR A 27 17.25 5.41 -1.32
N GLN A 28 17.68 4.44 -2.13
CA GLN A 28 18.58 3.36 -1.71
C GLN A 28 19.94 3.90 -1.21
N THR A 29 20.52 4.85 -1.95
CA THR A 29 21.84 5.41 -1.61
C THR A 29 21.82 6.38 -0.44
N LEU A 30 20.73 7.13 -0.25
CA LEU A 30 20.63 8.17 0.78
C LEU A 30 19.87 7.69 2.02
N LYS A 31 18.55 7.48 1.91
CA LYS A 31 17.68 7.24 3.07
C LYS A 31 17.82 5.83 3.61
N HIS A 32 17.75 4.83 2.73
CA HIS A 32 17.78 3.43 3.16
C HIS A 32 19.05 3.09 3.93
N ASN A 33 20.22 3.57 3.50
CA ASN A 33 21.47 3.36 4.21
C ASN A 33 21.46 3.98 5.62
N VAL A 34 20.97 5.22 5.76
CA VAL A 34 20.87 5.89 7.05
C VAL A 34 19.92 5.15 8.00
N LEU A 35 18.76 4.75 7.50
CA LEU A 35 17.75 4.03 8.28
C LEU A 35 18.25 2.64 8.68
N SER A 36 18.86 1.90 7.76
CA SER A 36 19.38 0.57 8.02
C SER A 36 20.51 0.60 9.06
N ASN A 37 21.39 1.60 9.00
CA ASN A 37 22.44 1.77 10.00
C ASN A 37 21.88 2.10 11.38
N ALA A 38 20.83 2.94 11.45
CA ALA A 38 20.19 3.30 12.71
C ALA A 38 19.46 2.11 13.36
N LEU A 39 18.85 1.24 12.54
CA LEU A 39 18.15 0.03 13.01
C LEU A 39 19.09 -1.15 13.29
N GLY A 40 20.36 -1.08 12.86
CA GLY A 40 21.31 -2.20 12.95
C GLY A 40 20.98 -3.38 12.02
N LYS A 41 20.03 -3.20 11.10
CA LYS A 41 19.57 -4.21 10.12
C LYS A 41 19.01 -3.53 8.87
N PRO A 42 18.94 -4.21 7.72
CA PRO A 42 18.36 -3.66 6.50
C PRO A 42 16.89 -3.21 6.67
N ASP A 43 16.62 -1.95 6.37
CA ASP A 43 15.26 -1.38 6.36
C ASP A 43 14.49 -1.65 5.06
N THR A 44 13.19 -1.39 5.01
CA THR A 44 12.34 -1.57 3.84
C THR A 44 12.80 -0.72 2.65
N ARG A 45 12.91 -1.36 1.48
CA ARG A 45 13.20 -0.76 0.18
C ARG A 45 11.96 -0.60 -0.69
N SER A 46 11.08 -1.58 -0.62
CA SER A 46 9.81 -1.61 -1.35
C SER A 46 8.78 -2.40 -0.55
N ILE A 47 7.51 -2.15 -0.87
CA ILE A 47 6.39 -2.92 -0.35
C ILE A 47 5.59 -3.41 -1.55
N TRP A 48 5.41 -4.72 -1.62
CA TRP A 48 4.67 -5.35 -2.69
C TRP A 48 3.21 -5.56 -2.29
N TYR A 49 2.31 -5.24 -3.21
CA TYR A 49 0.87 -5.43 -3.10
C TYR A 49 0.39 -6.21 -4.32
N SER A 50 -0.45 -7.22 -4.11
CA SER A 50 -1.10 -7.91 -5.23
C SER A 50 -2.17 -7.02 -5.87
N LYS A 51 -2.59 -7.38 -7.09
CA LYS A 51 -3.76 -6.76 -7.74
C LYS A 51 -4.99 -6.77 -6.83
N GLU A 52 -5.21 -7.88 -6.13
CA GLU A 52 -6.36 -8.07 -5.24
C GLU A 52 -6.37 -7.08 -4.06
N HIS A 53 -5.19 -6.70 -3.53
CA HIS A 53 -5.11 -5.65 -2.50
C HIS A 53 -5.75 -4.35 -2.99
N PHE A 54 -5.45 -3.96 -4.23
CA PHE A 54 -5.99 -2.74 -4.82
C PHE A 54 -7.47 -2.88 -5.19
N GLU A 55 -7.93 -4.05 -5.61
CA GLU A 55 -9.35 -4.28 -5.90
C GLU A 55 -10.18 -4.15 -4.62
N LYS A 56 -9.77 -4.83 -3.54
CA LYS A 56 -10.41 -4.71 -2.22
C LYS A 56 -10.28 -3.28 -1.66
N LEU A 57 -9.16 -2.60 -1.90
CA LEU A 57 -8.96 -1.18 -1.52
C LEU A 57 -9.99 -0.28 -2.19
N LEU A 58 -10.23 -0.47 -3.48
CA LEU A 58 -11.23 0.30 -4.22
C LEU A 58 -12.66 -0.02 -3.74
N GLU A 59 -12.95 -1.28 -3.42
CA GLU A 59 -14.23 -1.66 -2.79
C GLU A 59 -14.41 -0.90 -1.48
N GLU A 60 -13.42 -0.91 -0.60
CA GLU A 60 -13.48 -0.21 0.69
C GLU A 60 -13.64 1.30 0.54
N ILE A 61 -12.91 1.94 -0.38
CA ILE A 61 -13.09 3.37 -0.70
C ILE A 61 -14.54 3.62 -1.10
N THR A 62 -15.10 2.75 -1.94
CA THR A 62 -16.48 2.90 -2.44
C THR A 62 -17.49 2.73 -1.30
N PHE A 63 -17.36 1.69 -0.48
CA PHE A 63 -18.25 1.45 0.67
C PHE A 63 -18.20 2.59 1.67
N ALA A 64 -17.01 3.09 1.96
CA ALA A 64 -16.82 4.24 2.80
C ALA A 64 -17.22 5.55 2.11
N GLY A 65 -17.74 5.58 0.89
CA GLY A 65 -18.07 6.85 0.20
C GLY A 65 -16.87 7.80 0.09
N GLY A 66 -15.67 7.23 0.01
CA GLY A 66 -14.41 7.94 0.01
C GLY A 66 -14.03 8.53 -1.35
N ASP A 67 -13.16 9.52 -1.30
CA ASP A 67 -12.69 10.29 -2.46
C ASP A 67 -11.20 10.07 -2.77
N GLY A 68 -10.51 9.31 -1.92
CA GLY A 68 -9.09 9.05 -2.07
C GLY A 68 -8.51 8.18 -0.96
N ILE A 69 -7.20 7.99 -1.04
CA ILE A 69 -6.39 7.30 -0.04
C ILE A 69 -5.30 8.24 0.45
N ARG A 70 -5.16 8.31 1.77
CA ARG A 70 -3.96 8.82 2.44
C ARG A 70 -3.09 7.63 2.82
N ILE A 71 -1.83 7.67 2.38
CA ILE A 71 -0.83 6.66 2.76
C ILE A 71 0.04 7.23 3.86
N HIS A 72 0.06 6.55 5.00
CA HIS A 72 0.94 6.86 6.13
C HIS A 72 2.13 5.91 6.15
N PHE A 73 3.29 6.42 6.57
CA PHE A 73 4.44 5.59 6.88
C PHE A 73 4.34 5.12 8.34
N GLY A 74 4.35 3.81 8.54
CA GLY A 74 4.38 3.16 9.84
C GLY A 74 5.64 2.31 10.00
N MET A 75 5.72 1.62 11.13
CA MET A 75 6.78 0.68 11.43
C MET A 75 6.17 -0.49 12.20
N TYR A 76 6.56 -1.71 11.86
CA TYR A 76 6.10 -2.88 12.60
C TYR A 76 6.63 -2.87 14.04
N GLU A 77 5.76 -3.28 14.95
CA GLU A 77 5.99 -3.36 16.39
C GLU A 77 6.99 -4.46 16.79
N GLU A 78 7.48 -4.37 18.04
CA GLU A 78 8.34 -5.38 18.64
C GLU A 78 7.62 -6.74 18.72
N GLY A 79 8.32 -7.82 18.34
CA GLY A 79 7.76 -9.17 18.27
C GLY A 79 7.04 -9.51 16.96
N HIS A 80 6.83 -8.55 16.06
CA HIS A 80 6.34 -8.83 14.70
C HIS A 80 7.44 -9.49 13.85
N ALA A 81 7.07 -10.34 12.89
CA ALA A 81 8.04 -11.01 12.00
C ALA A 81 8.92 -10.03 11.18
N TYR A 82 8.40 -8.81 10.99
CA TYR A 82 9.06 -7.69 10.30
C TYR A 82 9.37 -6.52 11.22
N GLU A 83 9.49 -6.76 12.54
CA GLU A 83 9.75 -5.75 13.56
C GLU A 83 10.72 -4.66 13.08
N GLY A 84 10.41 -3.39 13.34
CA GLY A 84 11.29 -2.27 13.04
C GLY A 84 11.42 -1.91 11.55
N GLN A 85 10.82 -2.68 10.64
CA GLN A 85 10.78 -2.33 9.22
C GLN A 85 9.64 -1.36 8.93
N LEU A 86 9.87 -0.45 7.97
CA LEU A 86 8.83 0.47 7.49
C LEU A 86 7.67 -0.29 6.83
N CYS A 87 6.45 0.10 7.18
CA CYS A 87 5.21 -0.36 6.56
C CYS A 87 4.39 0.83 6.00
N LEU A 88 3.42 0.55 5.12
CA LEU A 88 2.47 1.55 4.64
C LEU A 88 1.09 1.26 5.20
N LEU A 89 0.42 2.29 5.70
CA LEU A 89 -0.95 2.22 6.21
C LEU A 89 -1.85 3.06 5.31
N PHE A 90 -2.88 2.44 4.77
CA PHE A 90 -3.78 3.06 3.79
C PHE A 90 -5.04 3.48 4.52
N THR A 91 -5.38 4.76 4.44
CA THR A 91 -6.56 5.33 5.09
C THR A 91 -7.44 5.98 4.04
N THR A 92 -8.66 5.49 3.92
CA THR A 92 -9.68 6.12 3.07
C THR A 92 -9.98 7.54 3.55
N THR A 93 -10.12 8.46 2.61
CA THR A 93 -10.50 9.85 2.89
C THR A 93 -11.88 10.16 2.34
N ARG A 94 -12.52 11.19 2.90
CA ARG A 94 -13.73 11.84 2.34
C ARG A 94 -13.52 13.33 2.19
N GLU A 95 -14.14 13.88 1.16
CA GLU A 95 -14.17 15.31 0.93
C GLU A 95 -15.03 15.98 2.00
N ARG A 96 -14.53 17.09 2.54
CA ARG A 96 -15.29 17.97 3.42
C ARG A 96 -15.00 19.42 3.08
N LEU A 97 -16.05 20.22 3.03
CA LEU A 97 -15.92 21.67 2.93
C LEU A 97 -15.69 22.27 4.32
N VAL A 98 -14.59 22.99 4.47
CA VAL A 98 -14.28 23.78 5.66
C VAL A 98 -14.07 25.23 5.20
N GLY A 99 -15.10 26.06 5.34
CA GLY A 99 -15.16 27.35 4.67
C GLY A 99 -15.19 27.16 3.15
N ASP A 100 -14.30 27.85 2.43
CA ASP A 100 -14.15 27.73 0.96
C ASP A 100 -13.05 26.74 0.54
N THR A 101 -12.50 25.97 1.49
CA THR A 101 -11.43 25.01 1.21
C THR A 101 -11.95 23.58 1.26
N VAL A 102 -11.66 22.83 0.20
CA VAL A 102 -11.84 21.38 0.16
C VAL A 102 -10.73 20.72 0.97
N VAL A 103 -11.11 19.96 1.99
CA VAL A 103 -10.18 19.15 2.78
C VAL A 103 -10.56 17.67 2.72
N HIS A 104 -9.56 16.80 2.69
CA HIS A 104 -9.75 15.35 2.71
C HIS A 104 -9.58 14.83 4.14
N SER A 105 -10.67 14.44 4.79
CA SER A 105 -10.65 13.93 6.17
C SER A 105 -10.51 12.42 6.17
N ASN A 106 -9.74 11.86 7.13
CA ASN A 106 -9.66 10.40 7.28
C ASN A 106 -11.02 9.84 7.66
N VAL A 107 -11.40 8.73 7.03
CA VAL A 107 -12.49 7.88 7.49
C VAL A 107 -11.93 6.94 8.54
N VAL A 108 -12.50 7.00 9.74
CA VAL A 108 -12.19 6.09 10.84
C VAL A 108 -13.32 5.07 10.90
N LEU A 109 -13.05 3.86 10.41
CA LEU A 109 -14.10 2.85 10.18
C LEU A 109 -14.84 2.50 11.48
N GLU A 110 -14.15 2.52 12.62
CA GLU A 110 -14.72 2.25 13.94
C GLU A 110 -15.79 3.26 14.36
N ASN A 111 -15.77 4.46 13.77
CA ASN A 111 -16.75 5.50 14.03
C ASN A 111 -17.93 5.47 13.04
N GLU A 112 -17.90 4.58 12.04
CA GLU A 112 -18.96 4.48 11.05
C GLU A 112 -20.17 3.72 11.61
N PRO A 113 -21.42 4.15 11.32
CA PRO A 113 -22.62 3.51 11.84
C PRO A 113 -22.76 2.03 11.46
N ASP A 114 -22.21 1.64 10.30
CA ASP A 114 -22.24 0.28 9.75
C ASP A 114 -21.10 -0.60 10.27
N TYR A 115 -20.21 -0.07 11.12
CA TYR A 115 -19.08 -0.81 11.66
C TYR A 115 -19.46 -2.14 12.34
N PRO A 116 -20.51 -2.24 13.18
CA PRO A 116 -20.88 -3.52 13.80
C PRO A 116 -21.25 -4.58 12.76
N GLU A 117 -21.91 -4.19 11.67
CA GLU A 117 -22.30 -5.10 10.60
C GLU A 117 -21.07 -5.52 9.78
N ARG A 118 -20.22 -4.56 9.41
CA ARG A 118 -19.01 -4.81 8.62
C ARG A 118 -17.96 -5.63 9.36
N SER A 119 -17.76 -5.36 10.65
CA SER A 119 -16.81 -6.10 11.50
C SER A 119 -17.27 -7.53 11.77
N ALA A 120 -18.56 -7.83 11.64
CA ALA A 120 -19.11 -9.17 11.77
C ALA A 120 -19.01 -10.01 10.48
N LEU A 121 -18.73 -9.38 9.32
CA LEU A 121 -18.54 -10.11 8.08
C LEU A 121 -17.25 -10.96 8.16
N PRO A 122 -17.29 -12.21 7.65
CA PRO A 122 -16.09 -13.02 7.54
C PRO A 122 -15.09 -12.32 6.63
N ARG A 123 -13.87 -12.13 7.11
CA ARG A 123 -12.78 -11.57 6.31
C ARG A 123 -12.27 -12.63 5.35
N GLU A 124 -12.21 -12.29 4.07
CA GLU A 124 -11.45 -13.08 3.09
C GLU A 124 -9.96 -12.94 3.44
N VAL A 125 -9.32 -14.06 3.75
CA VAL A 125 -7.86 -14.08 3.96
C VAL A 125 -7.21 -14.11 2.59
N ILE A 126 -6.46 -13.06 2.26
CA ILE A 126 -5.66 -13.02 1.03
C ILE A 126 -4.45 -13.93 1.24
N LEU A 127 -4.44 -15.09 0.58
CA LEU A 127 -3.30 -16.01 0.58
C LEU A 127 -2.42 -15.74 -0.64
N PHE A 128 -1.13 -15.53 -0.42
CA PHE A 128 -0.18 -15.35 -1.51
C PHE A 128 0.37 -16.68 -2.02
N PRO A 129 0.72 -16.78 -3.32
CA PRO A 129 1.46 -17.93 -3.83
C PRO A 129 2.74 -18.15 -3.03
N GLY A 130 2.92 -19.34 -2.45
CA GLY A 130 4.09 -19.69 -1.65
C GLY A 130 3.96 -19.45 -0.14
N GLU A 131 2.84 -18.93 0.36
CA GLU A 131 2.55 -18.91 1.80
C GLU A 131 1.78 -20.15 2.23
N GLU A 132 2.34 -20.89 3.20
CA GLU A 132 1.54 -21.81 3.99
C GLU A 132 0.64 -21.00 4.95
N SER A 133 -0.58 -21.48 5.19
CA SER A 133 -1.55 -20.88 6.11
C SER A 133 -1.02 -20.91 7.56
N THR A 134 -0.06 -20.06 7.85
CA THR A 134 0.72 -20.07 9.10
C THR A 134 0.02 -19.30 10.22
N GLY A 135 -1.28 -19.03 10.08
CA GLY A 135 -2.08 -18.36 11.10
C GLY A 135 -1.86 -16.85 11.21
N TRP A 136 -0.94 -16.29 10.43
CA TRP A 136 -0.74 -14.85 10.31
C TRP A 136 -1.78 -14.30 9.34
N ILE A 137 -2.93 -13.89 9.87
CA ILE A 137 -3.96 -13.20 9.10
C ILE A 137 -3.35 -11.87 8.66
N ARG A 138 -2.89 -11.80 7.41
CA ARG A 138 -2.45 -10.54 6.83
C ARG A 138 -3.69 -9.69 6.60
N ASP A 139 -3.84 -8.68 7.44
CA ASP A 139 -4.93 -7.72 7.34
C ASP A 139 -4.87 -6.94 6.02
N PHE A 140 -6.04 -6.48 5.61
CA PHE A 140 -6.20 -5.56 4.49
C PHE A 140 -5.28 -4.34 4.63
N ASN A 141 -4.54 -4.02 3.55
CA ASN A 141 -3.52 -2.96 3.45
C ASN A 141 -2.10 -3.28 3.94
N LEU A 142 -1.83 -4.50 4.41
CA LEU A 142 -0.46 -4.94 4.71
C LEU A 142 0.19 -5.60 3.50
N GLY A 143 0.99 -4.83 2.76
CA GLY A 143 1.82 -5.39 1.70
C GLY A 143 3.05 -6.11 2.25
N SER A 144 3.73 -6.89 1.40
CA SER A 144 4.95 -7.61 1.79
C SER A 144 6.17 -6.68 1.74
N PRO A 145 6.88 -6.45 2.85
CA PRO A 145 8.10 -5.64 2.84
C PRO A 145 9.27 -6.41 2.21
N CYS A 146 10.08 -5.70 1.42
CA CYS A 146 11.37 -6.16 0.92
C CYS A 146 12.46 -5.21 1.41
N PRO A 147 13.51 -5.69 2.09
CA PRO A 147 13.70 -7.03 2.69
C PRO A 147 12.65 -7.36 3.76
N PRO A 148 12.44 -8.63 4.16
CA PRO A 148 13.23 -9.83 3.82
C PRO A 148 12.75 -10.60 2.59
N SER A 149 11.57 -10.31 2.05
CA SER A 149 10.99 -11.01 0.89
C SER A 149 11.24 -10.21 -0.37
N CYS A 150 12.47 -10.25 -0.88
CA CYS A 150 12.79 -9.63 -2.16
C CYS A 150 12.80 -10.70 -3.25
N ASP A 151 11.97 -10.53 -4.27
CA ASP A 151 12.25 -11.17 -5.56
C ASP A 151 13.45 -10.44 -6.20
N ASP A 152 14.34 -11.19 -6.85
CA ASP A 152 15.56 -10.71 -7.52
C ASP A 152 15.26 -9.86 -8.77
N ASP A 153 14.36 -8.88 -8.66
CA ASP A 153 14.12 -7.91 -9.72
C ASP A 153 15.16 -6.81 -9.64
N THR A 154 16.36 -7.11 -10.16
CA THR A 154 17.27 -6.06 -10.64
C THR A 154 16.51 -5.26 -11.70
N TYR A 155 16.17 -4.01 -11.37
CA TYR A 155 15.66 -3.03 -12.33
C TYR A 155 16.77 -2.66 -13.35
N GLU A 156 17.09 -3.56 -14.28
CA GLU A 156 17.91 -3.29 -15.48
C GLU A 156 17.11 -2.49 -16.53
#